data_AF-A0A7J0FFU7-F1
#
_entry.id   AF-A0A7J0FFU7-F1
#
_cell.length_a   1.000
_cell.length_b   1.000
_cell.length_c   1.000
_cell.angle_alpha   90.00
_cell.angle_beta   90.00
_cell.angle_gamma   90.00
#
_symmetry.space_group_name_H-M   'P 1'
#
loop_
_entity.id
_entity.type
_entity.pdbx_description
1 polymer ?
#
loop_
_entity_poly.entity_id
_entity_poly.type
_entity_poly.pdbx_seq_one_letter_code
_entity_poly.pdbx_strand_id
1 'polypeptide(L)'
;MQATFEDGMVDEAIARNHSTTKEAIEVGDAAGAYRIILTHFSQRYPKIPVFDETHMHKTCIAFDLMSVNLADLHVLPRVLPYLKILFKNEMIVEEIVDESEGIVNVASAAN
;
A
#
# COMPACT_ATOMS: atom_id res chain seq x y z
N MET A 1 -7.22 8.17 -0.45
CA MET A 1 -7.06 7.88 0.99
C MET A 1 -5.57 7.74 1.27
N GLN A 2 -5.11 8.15 2.46
CA GLN A 2 -3.70 8.01 2.85
C GLN A 2 -3.44 6.58 3.34
N ALA A 3 -2.42 5.91 2.81
CA ALA A 3 -2.02 4.55 3.17
C ALA A 3 -0.51 4.52 3.41
N THR A 4 -0.07 5.08 4.54
CA THR A 4 1.37 5.28 4.81
C THR A 4 2.05 4.00 5.27
N PHE A 5 1.34 3.17 6.04
CA PHE A 5 1.86 1.96 6.67
C PHE A 5 1.19 0.68 6.14
N GLU A 6 1.91 -0.43 6.22
CA GLU A 6 1.36 -1.75 5.95
C GLU A 6 0.48 -2.23 7.10
N ASP A 7 -0.37 -3.23 6.82
CA ASP A 7 -1.36 -3.74 7.77
C ASP A 7 -0.71 -4.39 9.01
N GLY A 8 0.54 -4.84 8.91
CA GLY A 8 1.32 -5.37 10.04
C GLY A 8 1.88 -4.30 10.97
N MET A 9 1.82 -3.01 10.61
CA MET A 9 2.51 -1.91 11.29
C MET A 9 1.55 -0.99 12.05
N VAL A 10 0.48 -1.55 12.63
CA VAL A 10 -0.58 -0.78 13.31
C VAL A 10 -0.02 0.11 14.43
N ASP A 11 0.90 -0.40 15.23
CA ASP A 11 1.47 0.36 16.36
C ASP A 11 2.27 1.58 15.88
N GLU A 12 3.00 1.45 14.76
CA GLU A 12 3.72 2.58 14.15
C GLU A 12 2.77 3.59 13.51
N ALA A 13 1.71 3.09 12.86
CA ALA A 13 0.67 3.91 12.28
C ALA A 13 -0.01 4.78 13.36
N ILE A 14 -0.35 4.19 14.50
CA ILE A 14 -0.90 4.89 15.67
C ILE A 14 0.13 5.89 16.22
N ALA A 15 1.37 5.45 16.46
CA ALA A 15 2.40 6.31 17.05
C ALA A 15 2.71 7.55 16.20
N ARG A 16 2.55 7.44 14.88
CA ARG A 16 2.82 8.53 13.92
C ARG A 16 1.56 9.19 13.36
N ASN A 17 0.38 8.86 13.88
CA ASN A 17 -0.92 9.39 13.44
C ASN A 17 -1.15 9.26 11.92
N HIS A 18 -0.87 8.09 11.38
CA HIS A 18 -1.14 7.73 9.99
C HIS A 18 -2.03 6.50 9.92
N SER A 19 -2.63 6.26 8.76
CA SER A 19 -3.43 5.06 8.48
C SER A 19 -2.59 3.95 7.83
N THR A 20 -2.95 2.72 8.18
CA THR A 20 -2.59 1.52 7.43
C THR A 20 -3.33 1.46 6.09
N THR A 21 -2.87 0.58 5.20
CA THR A 21 -3.52 0.34 3.90
C THR A 21 -4.95 -0.16 4.08
N LYS A 22 -5.17 -1.12 4.98
CA LYS A 22 -6.50 -1.65 5.28
C LYS A 22 -7.45 -0.61 5.86
N GLU A 23 -7.03 0.18 6.84
CA GLU A 23 -7.85 1.25 7.40
C GLU A 23 -8.27 2.27 6.32
N ALA A 24 -7.34 2.63 5.43
CA ALA A 24 -7.61 3.55 4.34
C ALA A 24 -8.69 3.01 3.37
N ILE A 25 -8.66 1.71 3.11
CA ILE A 25 -9.65 1.02 2.27
C ILE A 25 -10.99 0.92 2.98
N GLU A 26 -11.01 0.48 4.25
CA GLU A 26 -12.23 0.29 5.03
C GLU A 26 -12.99 1.60 5.21
N VAL A 27 -12.30 2.72 5.47
CA VAL A 27 -12.93 4.03 5.56
C VAL A 27 -13.52 4.46 4.21
N GLY A 28 -12.82 4.21 3.10
CA GLY A 28 -13.33 4.49 1.76
C GLY A 28 -14.56 3.65 1.41
N ASP A 29 -14.57 2.39 1.81
CA ASP A 29 -15.68 1.47 1.60
C ASP A 29 -16.91 1.87 2.42
N ALA A 30 -16.72 2.15 3.72
CA ALA A 30 -17.77 2.60 4.63
C ALA A 30 -18.39 3.95 4.19
N ALA A 31 -17.61 4.81 3.55
CA ALA A 31 -18.09 6.06 2.94
C ALA A 31 -18.91 5.85 1.66
N GLY A 32 -19.03 4.61 1.15
CA GLY A 32 -19.70 4.32 -0.10
C GLY A 32 -18.97 4.87 -1.33
N ALA A 33 -17.65 5.01 -1.25
CA ALA A 33 -16.86 5.58 -2.34
C ALA A 33 -16.97 4.73 -3.61
N TYR A 34 -17.25 5.37 -4.74
CA TYR A 34 -17.29 4.69 -6.03
C TYR A 34 -15.95 4.05 -6.39
N ARG A 35 -14.84 4.75 -6.12
CA ARG A 35 -13.46 4.25 -6.26
C ARG A 35 -12.59 4.77 -5.15
N ILE A 36 -11.61 3.96 -4.76
CA ILE A 36 -10.63 4.27 -3.74
C ILE A 36 -9.27 4.34 -4.42
N ILE A 37 -8.68 5.54 -4.46
CA ILE A 37 -7.29 5.73 -4.91
C ILE A 37 -6.44 5.96 -3.67
N LEU A 38 -5.53 5.03 -3.41
CA LEU A 38 -4.58 5.09 -2.32
C LEU A 38 -3.36 5.89 -2.75
N THR A 39 -2.87 6.75 -1.86
CA THR A 39 -1.74 7.64 -2.12
C THR A 39 -0.99 7.90 -0.82
N HIS A 40 0.08 8.70 -0.90
CA HIS A 40 0.91 9.06 0.24
C HIS A 40 1.54 7.82 0.90
N PHE A 41 2.12 6.95 0.07
CA PHE A 41 2.91 5.81 0.52
C PHE A 41 4.25 6.30 1.04
N SER A 42 4.73 5.70 2.12
CA SER A 42 6.12 5.88 2.53
C SER A 42 7.03 5.32 1.45
N GLN A 43 8.02 6.09 1.02
CA GLN A 43 9.04 5.62 0.06
C GLN A 43 9.98 4.55 0.65
N ARG A 44 9.87 4.28 1.95
CA ARG A 44 10.66 3.26 2.66
C ARG A 44 10.05 1.86 2.56
N TYR A 45 8.80 1.75 2.14
CA TYR A 45 8.09 0.48 1.98
C TYR A 45 7.77 0.24 0.50
N PRO A 46 7.41 -1.00 0.11
CA PRO A 46 7.12 -1.33 -1.26
C PRO A 46 6.14 -0.38 -1.94
N LYS A 47 6.48 0.02 -3.17
CA LYS A 47 5.62 0.91 -3.99
C LYS A 47 4.23 0.31 -4.22
N ILE A 48 4.12 -1.01 -4.17
CA ILE A 48 2.86 -1.73 -4.27
C ILE A 48 2.60 -2.45 -2.94
N PRO A 49 1.69 -1.92 -2.09
CA PRO A 49 1.31 -2.63 -0.89
C PRO A 49 0.61 -3.95 -1.21
N VAL A 50 0.73 -4.89 -0.27
CA VAL A 50 -0.03 -6.14 -0.29
C VAL A 50 -1.49 -5.81 -0.02
N PHE A 51 -2.40 -6.32 -0.85
CA PHE A 51 -3.83 -6.11 -0.71
C PHE A 51 -4.54 -7.39 -0.34
N ASP A 52 -5.46 -7.29 0.61
CA ASP A 52 -6.56 -8.23 0.75
C ASP A 52 -7.51 -8.10 -0.46
N GLU A 53 -7.97 -9.23 -1.01
CA GLU A 53 -8.79 -9.30 -2.22
C GLU A 53 -10.19 -8.69 -2.02
N THR A 54 -10.64 -8.60 -0.77
CA THR A 54 -12.00 -8.19 -0.36
C THR A 54 -12.49 -6.88 -1.00
N HIS A 55 -11.60 -5.93 -1.30
CA HIS A 55 -11.97 -4.61 -1.85
C HIS A 55 -11.21 -4.22 -3.12
N MET A 56 -10.46 -5.14 -3.73
CA MET A 56 -9.65 -4.84 -4.92
C MET A 56 -10.47 -4.41 -6.14
N HIS A 57 -11.76 -4.78 -6.21
CA HIS A 57 -12.64 -4.44 -7.33
C HIS A 57 -12.96 -2.93 -7.47
N LYS A 58 -12.64 -2.11 -6.46
CA LYS A 58 -12.84 -0.65 -6.49
C LYS A 58 -11.59 0.16 -6.06
N THR A 59 -10.50 -0.52 -5.70
CA THR A 59 -9.28 0.09 -5.15
C THR A 59 -8.15 0.15 -6.18
N CYS A 60 -7.34 1.21 -6.12
CA CYS A 60 -6.17 1.43 -6.98
C CYS A 60 -5.07 2.18 -6.21
N ILE A 61 -3.84 2.15 -6.73
CA ILE A 61 -2.66 2.86 -6.22
C ILE A 61 -2.38 4.06 -7.12
N ALA A 62 -2.12 5.22 -6.52
CA ALA A 62 -1.58 6.38 -7.20
C ALA A 62 -0.05 6.32 -7.31
N PHE A 63 0.47 6.73 -8.46
CA PHE A 63 1.90 6.96 -8.68
C PHE A 63 2.17 8.45 -8.91
N ASP A 64 3.42 8.86 -8.70
CA ASP A 64 3.86 10.21 -9.03
C ASP A 64 3.57 10.51 -10.50
N LEU A 65 3.05 11.72 -10.75
CA LEU A 65 2.64 12.20 -12.08
C LEU A 65 1.47 11.41 -12.72
N MET A 66 0.80 10.52 -11.97
CA MET A 66 -0.41 9.85 -12.45
C MET A 66 -1.53 10.87 -12.68
N SER A 67 -2.12 10.83 -13.87
CA SER A 67 -3.32 11.59 -14.23
C SER A 67 -4.38 10.62 -14.72
N VAL A 68 -5.61 10.80 -14.25
CA VAL A 68 -6.74 9.94 -14.59
C VAL A 68 -7.95 10.80 -14.92
N ASN A 69 -8.60 10.50 -16.04
CA ASN A 69 -9.89 11.09 -16.34
C ASN A 69 -10.98 10.46 -15.47
N LEU A 70 -11.88 11.28 -14.92
CA LEU A 70 -12.97 10.78 -14.08
C LEU A 70 -13.86 9.74 -14.80
N ALA A 71 -14.02 9.85 -16.12
CA ALA A 71 -14.76 8.88 -16.94
C ALA A 71 -14.11 7.48 -16.94
N ASP A 72 -12.78 7.42 -16.75
CA ASP A 72 -11.99 6.19 -16.85
C ASP A 72 -11.75 5.52 -15.48
N LEU A 73 -12.29 6.08 -14.39
CA LEU A 73 -12.19 5.51 -13.05
C LEU A 73 -12.65 4.04 -12.97
N HIS A 74 -13.54 3.63 -13.87
CA HIS A 74 -14.02 2.25 -13.93
C HIS A 74 -12.92 1.24 -14.33
N VAL A 75 -11.87 1.69 -15.02
CA VAL A 75 -10.75 0.87 -15.51
C VAL A 75 -9.70 0.64 -14.43
N LEU A 76 -9.52 1.58 -13.48
CA LEU A 76 -8.43 1.57 -12.51
C LEU A 76 -8.22 0.25 -11.74
N PRO A 77 -9.27 -0.44 -11.22
CA PRO A 77 -9.09 -1.72 -10.54
C PRO A 77 -8.47 -2.81 -11.43
N ARG A 78 -8.69 -2.74 -12.76
CA ARG A 78 -8.17 -3.71 -13.72
C ARG A 78 -6.67 -3.52 -13.99
N VAL A 79 -6.11 -2.36 -13.64
CA VAL A 79 -4.69 -2.05 -13.87
C VAL A 79 -3.81 -2.67 -12.78
N LEU A 80 -4.36 -2.84 -11.57
CA LEU A 80 -3.62 -3.28 -10.39
C LEU A 80 -2.87 -4.62 -10.57
N PRO A 81 -3.43 -5.67 -11.20
CA PRO A 81 -2.68 -6.91 -11.45
C PRO A 81 -1.44 -6.72 -12.33
N TYR A 82 -1.51 -5.82 -13.31
CA TYR A 82 -0.39 -5.54 -14.21
C TYR A 82 0.72 -4.76 -13.50
N LEU A 83 0.36 -3.88 -12.57
CA LEU A 83 1.33 -3.17 -11.74
C LEU A 83 2.12 -4.15 -10.86
N LYS A 84 1.45 -5.15 -10.25
CA LYS A 84 2.14 -6.20 -9.48
C LYS A 84 3.19 -6.94 -10.32
N ILE A 85 2.91 -7.19 -11.60
CA ILE A 85 3.87 -7.83 -12.51
C ILE A 85 5.01 -6.87 -12.86
N LEU A 86 4.69 -5.61 -13.18
CA LEU A 86 5.66 -4.60 -13.58
C LEU A 86 6.71 -4.34 -12.50
N PHE A 87 6.29 -4.28 -11.24
CA PHE A 87 7.15 -3.99 -10.09
C PHE A 87 7.61 -5.23 -9.33
N LYS A 88 7.38 -6.44 -9.85
CA LYS A 88 7.70 -7.70 -9.18
C LYS A 88 9.14 -7.77 -8.66
N ASN A 89 10.11 -7.30 -9.45
CA ASN A 89 11.52 -7.33 -9.06
C ASN A 89 11.84 -6.34 -7.93
N GLU A 90 11.20 -5.16 -7.92
CA GLU A 90 11.36 -4.18 -6.85
C GLU A 90 10.80 -4.74 -5.54
N MET A 91 9.60 -5.36 -5.60
CA MET A 91 8.98 -6.01 -4.44
C MET A 91 9.85 -7.13 -3.85
N ILE A 92 10.50 -7.95 -4.69
CA ILE A 92 11.41 -9.02 -4.22
C ILE A 92 12.65 -8.43 -3.54
N VAL A 93 13.23 -7.38 -4.12
CA VAL A 93 14.41 -6.72 -3.53
C VAL A 93 14.06 -6.12 -2.17
N GLU A 94 12.88 -5.52 -2.04
CA GLU A 94 12.39 -4.93 -0.80
C GLU A 94 12.10 -5.97 0.28
N GLU A 95 11.48 -7.11 -0.06
CA GLU A 95 11.24 -8.23 0.87
C GLU A 95 12.56 -8.77 1.46
N ILE A 96 13.60 -8.87 0.63
CA ILE A 96 14.95 -9.28 1.07
C ILE A 96 15.59 -8.22 1.98
N VAL A 97 15.38 -6.93 1.70
CA VAL A 97 15.91 -5.83 2.53
C VAL A 97 15.20 -5.79 3.88
N ASP A 98 13.88 -5.93 3.93
CA ASP A 98 13.10 -5.94 5.18
C ASP A 98 13.45 -7.14 6.06
N GLU A 99 13.62 -8.34 5.48
CA GLU A 99 14.15 -9.50 6.21
C GLU A 99 15.54 -9.22 6.79
N SER A 100 16.42 -8.55 6.03
CA SER A 100 17.76 -8.21 6.50
C SER A 100 17.76 -7.16 7.63
N GLU A 101 16.87 -6.16 7.55
CA GLU A 101 16.69 -5.12 8.56
C GLU A 101 16.06 -5.69 9.85
N GLY A 102 15.10 -6.62 9.71
CA GLY A 102 14.56 -7.36 10.83
C GLY A 102 15.63 -8.14 11.59
N ILE A 103 16.51 -8.86 10.88
CA ILE A 103 17.59 -9.64 11.48
C ILE A 103 18.60 -8.76 12.25
N VAL A 104 19.00 -7.61 11.70
CA VAL A 104 19.92 -6.69 12.40
C VAL A 104 19.27 -6.03 13.61
N ASN A 105 17.96 -5.73 13.57
CA ASN A 105 17.24 -5.19 14.71
C ASN A 105 17.12 -6.23 15.83
N VAL A 106 16.79 -7.49 15.53
CA VAL A 106 16.77 -8.56 16.54
C VAL A 106 18.16 -8.81 17.14
N ALA A 107 19.20 -8.78 16.32
CA ALA A 107 20.58 -8.96 16.79
C ALA A 107 21.06 -7.81 17.70
N SER A 108 20.62 -6.57 17.44
CA SER A 108 20.97 -5.41 18.28
C SER A 108 20.17 -5.32 19.57
N ALA A 109 18.93 -5.85 19.61
CA ALA A 109 18.09 -5.90 20.81
C ALA A 109 18.48 -7.02 21.80
N ALA A 110 19.35 -7.96 21.38
CA ALA A 110 19.81 -9.08 22.19
C ALA A 110 21.08 -8.81 23.03
N ASN A 111 21.57 -7.56 23.06
CA ASN A 111 22.77 -7.13 23.82
C ASN A 111 22.44 -6.08 24.88
#